data_AF-A0A8J5IKQ3-F1
#
_entry.id   AF-A0A8J5IKQ3-F1
#
_cell.length_a   1.000
_cell.length_b   1.000
_cell.length_c   1.000
_cell.angle_alpha   90.00
_cell.angle_beta   90.00
_cell.angle_gamma   90.00
#
_symmetry.space_group_name_H-M   'P 1'
#
loop_
_entity.id
_entity.type
_entity.pdbx_description
1 polymer ?
#
loop_
_entity_poly.entity_id
_entity_poly.type
_entity_poly.pdbx_seq_one_letter_code
_entity_poly.pdbx_strand_id
1 'polypeptide(L)' 'DCRNNGGTIVLESHDWVYSPGGQGVYNDPTHGPVLYYHYVDTRIGYADGDKRFGWNKLDFSSGWPTV' A
#
# COMPACT_ATOMS: atom_id res chain seq x y z
N ASP A 1 0.68 -8.27 -22.74
CA ASP A 1 -0.31 -7.24 -23.09
C ASP A 1 -0.90 -6.71 -21.80
N CYS A 2 -0.72 -5.43 -21.48
CA CYS A 2 -1.22 -4.83 -20.24
C CYS A 2 -2.75 -4.58 -20.25
N ARG A 3 -3.46 -4.93 -21.33
CA ARG A 3 -4.91 -4.73 -21.49
C ARG A 3 -5.76 -5.91 -21.01
N ASN A 4 -5.14 -7.05 -20.67
CA ASN A 4 -5.85 -8.28 -20.30
C ASN A 4 -6.02 -8.42 -18.77
N ASN A 5 -6.52 -7.39 -18.09
CA ASN A 5 -6.75 -7.39 -16.64
C ASN A 5 -5.54 -7.89 -15.81
N GLY A 6 -4.32 -7.55 -16.24
CA GLY A 6 -3.09 -7.95 -15.55
C GLY A 6 -2.82 -7.10 -14.31
N GLY A 7 -1.94 -7.61 -13.44
CA GLY A 7 -1.51 -6.95 -12.21
C GLY A 7 -1.59 -7.89 -11.02
N THR A 8 -0.51 -7.94 -10.23
CA THR A 8 -0.47 -8.68 -8.96
C THR A 8 -0.86 -7.74 -7.83
N ILE A 9 -1.77 -8.16 -6.96
CA ILE A 9 -2.12 -7.40 -5.76
C ILE A 9 -0.91 -7.42 -4.82
N VAL A 10 -0.42 -6.22 -4.46
CA VAL A 10 0.63 -6.06 -3.44
C VAL A 10 -0.01 -5.74 -2.09
N LEU A 11 -1.02 -4.86 -2.06
CA LEU A 11 -1.74 -4.49 -0.85
C LEU A 11 -3.22 -4.26 -1.17
N GLU A 12 -4.10 -5.00 -0.52
CA GLU A 12 -5.55 -4.82 -0.60
C GLU A 12 -6.12 -4.22 0.70
N SER A 13 -7.40 -3.84 0.66
CA SER A 13 -8.12 -3.49 1.89
C SER A 13 -8.14 -4.68 2.84
N HIS A 14 -7.92 -4.44 4.12
CA HIS A 14 -7.92 -5.45 5.18
C HIS A 14 -8.32 -4.78 6.49
N ASP A 15 -9.00 -5.50 7.38
CA ASP A 15 -9.49 -5.00 8.66
C ASP A 15 -10.18 -3.62 8.54
N TRP A 16 -9.60 -2.58 9.16
CA TRP A 16 -10.08 -1.19 9.10
C TRP A 16 -9.32 -0.32 8.08
N VAL A 17 -8.37 -0.89 7.35
CA VAL A 17 -7.62 -0.23 6.26
C VAL A 17 -8.41 -0.39 4.97
N TYR A 18 -9.12 0.65 4.57
CA TYR A 18 -9.95 0.64 3.37
C TYR A 18 -9.34 1.48 2.25
N SER A 19 -9.35 0.93 1.04
CA SER A 19 -8.85 1.56 -0.19
C SER A 19 -7.44 2.15 -0.04
N PRO A 20 -6.43 1.37 0.40
CA PRO A 20 -5.04 1.84 0.37
C PRO A 20 -4.64 2.14 -1.09
N GLY A 21 -4.05 3.31 -1.31
CA GLY A 21 -3.68 3.75 -2.66
C GLY A 21 -2.92 5.07 -2.67
N GLY A 22 -2.75 5.64 -3.87
CA GLY A 22 -1.86 6.79 -4.07
C GLY A 22 -0.43 6.46 -3.65
N GLN A 23 -0.02 5.22 -3.88
CA GLN A 23 1.20 4.66 -3.34
C GLN A 23 2.47 5.15 -4.05
N GLY A 24 3.56 5.19 -3.30
CA GLY A 24 4.91 5.33 -3.83
C GLY A 24 5.86 4.33 -3.16
N VAL A 25 7.01 4.11 -3.80
CA VAL A 25 8.09 3.28 -3.25
C VAL A 25 9.28 4.18 -2.92
N TYR A 26 9.85 4.00 -1.74
CA TYR A 26 11.02 4.72 -1.27
C TYR A 26 12.06 3.74 -0.74
N ASN A 27 13.33 3.96 -1.05
CA ASN A 27 14.41 3.16 -0.47
C ASN A 27 14.89 3.85 0.82
N ASP A 28 14.29 3.46 1.94
CA ASP A 28 14.60 3.99 3.26
C ASP A 28 16.00 3.53 3.73
N PRO A 29 16.83 4.43 4.30
CA PRO A 29 18.18 4.10 4.73
C PRO A 29 18.25 3.08 5.87
N THR A 30 17.19 2.90 6.64
CA THR A 30 17.11 2.00 7.81
C THR A 30 16.33 0.73 7.49
N HIS A 31 15.30 0.83 6.65
CA HIS A 31 14.33 -0.22 6.41
C HIS A 31 14.40 -0.84 5.02
N GLY A 32 15.20 -0.27 4.12
CA GLY A 32 15.25 -0.67 2.72
C GLY A 32 14.00 -0.20 1.96
N PRO A 33 13.59 -0.91 0.90
CA PRO A 33 12.40 -0.56 0.14
C PRO A 33 11.13 -0.57 1.01
N VAL A 34 10.41 0.54 1.04
CA VAL A 34 9.11 0.67 1.71
C VAL A 34 8.05 1.13 0.71
N LEU A 35 6.84 0.58 0.85
CA LEU A 35 5.64 1.05 0.18
C LEU A 35 4.94 2.02 1.13
N TYR A 36 4.75 3.27 0.72
CA TYR A 36 3.95 4.25 1.45
C TYR A 36 2.68 4.60 0.68
N TYR A 37 1.59 4.90 1.39
CA TYR A 37 0.27 5.11 0.79
C TYR A 37 -0.64 5.91 1.73
N HIS A 38 -1.77 6.39 1.19
CA HIS A 38 -2.89 6.85 2.01
C HIS A 38 -3.99 5.78 2.05
N TYR A 39 -4.77 5.75 3.12
CA TYR A 39 -5.92 4.86 3.26
C TYR A 39 -7.04 5.53 4.09
N VAL A 40 -8.24 4.97 4.02
CA VAL A 40 -9.35 5.32 4.91
C VAL A 40 -9.33 4.39 6.11
N ASP A 41 -9.25 4.96 7.33
CA ASP A 41 -9.48 4.19 8.55
C ASP A 41 -10.99 4.17 8.85
N THR A 42 -11.63 3.01 8.65
CA THR A 42 -13.08 2.86 8.78
C THR A 42 -13.61 3.05 10.20
N ARG A 43 -12.72 3.14 11.19
CA ARG A 43 -13.06 3.43 12.60
C ARG A 43 -13.13 4.93 12.89
N ILE A 44 -12.69 5.78 11.96
CA ILE A 44 -12.63 7.24 12.11
C ILE A 44 -13.71 7.89 11.26
N GLY A 45 -13.62 7.71 9.94
CA GLY A 45 -14.48 8.42 8.99
C GLY A 45 -13.93 8.35 7.57
N TYR A 46 -14.77 8.72 6.61
CA TYR A 46 -14.46 8.67 5.18
C TYR A 46 -14.18 10.06 4.57
N ALA A 47 -14.14 11.12 5.39
CA ALA A 47 -13.86 12.45 4.90
C ALA A 47 -12.43 12.55 4.36
N ASP A 48 -12.17 13.47 3.43
CA ASP A 48 -10.83 13.64 2.84
C ASP A 48 -9.76 13.89 3.91
N GLY A 49 -10.09 14.69 4.93
CA GLY A 49 -9.21 14.97 6.07
C GLY A 49 -9.02 13.81 7.06
N ASP A 50 -9.82 12.74 6.96
CA ASP A 50 -9.69 11.56 7.83
C ASP A 50 -8.73 10.51 7.27
N LYS A 51 -8.28 10.67 6.01
CA LYS A 51 -7.31 9.79 5.38
C LYS A 51 -6.03 9.74 6.19
N ARG A 52 -5.50 8.52 6.37
CA ARG A 52 -4.32 8.27 7.18
C ARG A 52 -3.15 7.84 6.29
N PHE A 53 -1.95 8.11 6.79
CA PHE A 53 -0.70 7.64 6.20
C PHE A 53 -0.39 6.23 6.69
N GLY A 54 -0.03 5.34 5.76
CA GLY A 54 0.42 3.98 6.06
C GLY A 54 1.70 3.68 5.30
N TRP A 55 2.49 2.74 5.84
CA TRP A 55 3.66 2.21 5.15
C TRP A 55 3.95 0.76 5.58
N ASN A 56 4.55 -0.01 4.66
CA ASN A 56 5.03 -1.37 4.92
C ASN A 56 6.44 -1.54 4.31
N LYS A 57 7.26 -2.41 4.90
CA LYS A 57 8.48 -2.87 4.23
C LYS A 57 8.09 -3.76 3.06
N LEU A 58 8.82 -3.65 1.96
CA LEU A 58 8.68 -4.56 0.83
C LEU A 58 9.69 -5.68 0.95
N ASP A 59 9.21 -6.93 0.92
CA ASP A 59 10.06 -8.10 0.71
C ASP A 59 10.04 -8.51 -0.76
N PHE A 60 11.23 -8.76 -1.30
CA PHE A 60 11.48 -9.20 -2.67
C PHE A 60 12.08 -10.62 -2.73
N SER A 61 12.15 -11.34 -1.61
CA SER A 61 12.72 -12.70 -1.52
C SER A 61 12.04 -13.71 -2.46
N SER A 62 10.77 -13.48 -2.81
CA SER A 62 10.00 -14.28 -3.77
C SER A 62 10.25 -13.93 -5.25
N GLY A 63 11.03 -12.88 -5.53
CA GLY A 63 11.23 -12.33 -6.88
C GLY A 63 10.19 -11.28 -7.31
N TRP A 64 9.14 -11.07 -6.52
CA TRP A 64 8.14 -9.99 -6.68
C TRP A 64 7.88 -9.28 -5.34
N PRO A 65 7.50 -7.98 -5.33
CA PRO A 65 7.21 -7.24 -4.10
C PRO A 65 6.01 -7.82 -3.35
N THR A 66 6.19 -7.99 -2.05
CA THR A 66 5.17 -8.38 -1.07
C THR A 66 5.26 -7.51 0.17
N VAL A 67 4.16 -7.33 0.90
CA VAL A 67 4.06 -6.59 2.18
C VAL A 67 3.72 -7.53 3.33
#